data_AF-A0A1G8A9G3-F1
#
_entry.id   AF-A0A1G8A9G3-F1
#
_cell.length_a   1.000
_cell.length_b   1.000
_cell.length_c   1.000
_cell.angle_alpha   90.00
_cell.angle_beta   90.00
_cell.angle_gamma   90.00
#
_symmetry.space_group_name_H-M   'P 1'
#
loop_
_entity.id
_entity.type
_entity.pdbx_description
1 polymer ?
#
loop_
_entity_poly.entity_id
_entity_poly.type
_entity_poly.pdbx_seq_one_letter_code
_entity_poly.pdbx_strand_id
1 'polypeptide(L)' 'MIPTNPADRQPKGDHNRRLSLGLEVDDFARVAGLTPEQVYEYEMTSIDHRFDVEVALRYGEALEKLEANPPASQSVQG' A
#
# COMPACT_ATOMS: atom_id res chain seq x y z
N MET A 1 -4.38 1.09 -12.25
CA MET A 1 -3.97 0.08 -13.25
C MET A 1 -3.13 -0.89 -12.46
N ILE A 2 -3.68 -2.06 -12.13
CA ILE A 2 -2.96 -3.09 -11.38
C ILE A 2 -1.73 -3.46 -12.23
N PRO A 3 -0.49 -3.40 -11.69
CA PRO A 3 0.66 -3.84 -12.45
C PRO A 3 0.41 -5.27 -12.90
N THR A 4 0.66 -5.51 -14.19
CA THR A 4 0.34 -6.76 -14.89
C THR A 4 1.00 -7.98 -14.25
N ASN A 5 1.99 -7.77 -13.38
CA ASN A 5 2.60 -8.76 -12.52
C ASN A 5 2.84 -8.17 -11.11
N PRO A 6 2.26 -8.75 -10.03
CA PRO A 6 2.48 -8.26 -8.67
C PRO A 6 3.95 -8.37 -8.22
N ALA A 7 4.76 -9.22 -8.86
CA ALA A 7 6.20 -9.30 -8.60
C ALA A 7 6.99 -8.08 -9.12
N ASP A 8 6.39 -7.27 -10.00
CA ASP A 8 7.02 -6.04 -10.52
C ASP A 8 6.69 -4.81 -9.64
N ARG A 9 5.94 -5.01 -8.54
CA ARG A 9 5.65 -3.96 -7.57
C ARG A 9 6.95 -3.48 -6.90
N GLN A 10 6.95 -2.21 -6.53
CA GLN A 10 8.06 -1.56 -5.85
C GLN A 10 7.63 -1.23 -4.42
N PRO A 11 8.02 -2.02 -3.40
CA PRO A 11 7.51 -1.84 -2.04
C PRO A 11 7.79 -0.43 -1.47
N LYS A 12 8.96 0.16 -1.79
CA LYS A 12 9.27 1.55 -1.41
C LYS A 12 8.42 2.58 -2.13
N GLY A 13 8.06 2.33 -3.40
CA GLY A 13 7.13 3.19 -4.13
C GLY A 13 5.72 3.14 -3.56
N ASP A 14 5.23 1.93 -3.25
CA ASP A 14 3.92 1.73 -2.64
C ASP A 14 3.85 2.31 -1.21
N HIS A 15 4.92 2.19 -0.41
CA HIS A 15 5.06 2.85 0.89
C HIS A 15 4.88 4.38 0.78
N ASN A 16 5.56 5.02 -0.18
CA ASN A 16 5.44 6.46 -0.39
C ASN A 16 4.03 6.87 -0.81
N ARG A 17 3.32 6.03 -1.58
CA ARG A 17 1.92 6.27 -1.95
C ARG A 17 1.01 6.21 -0.72
N ARG A 18 1.18 5.22 0.17
CA ARG A 18 0.44 5.15 1.44
C ARG A 18 0.68 6.40 2.30
N LEU A 19 1.94 6.80 2.46
CA LEU A 19 2.27 8.02 3.22
C LEU A 19 1.62 9.27 2.62
N SER A 20 1.54 9.37 1.30
CA SER A 20 0.89 10.50 0.60
C SER A 20 -0.63 10.55 0.82
N LEU A 21 -1.25 9.40 1.14
CA LEU A 21 -2.65 9.31 1.55
C LEU A 21 -2.87 9.67 3.03
N GLY A 22 -1.80 9.89 3.80
CA GLY A 22 -1.87 10.21 5.23
C GLY A 22 -2.41 9.07 6.08
N LEU A 23 -2.29 7.82 5.62
CA LEU A 23 -2.78 6.64 6.33
C LEU A 23 -1.68 6.00 7.18
N GLU A 24 -1.99 5.78 8.45
CA GLU A 24 -1.18 4.95 9.34
C GLU A 24 -1.19 3.48 8.89
N VAL A 25 -0.22 2.71 9.35
CA VAL A 25 -0.05 1.30 8.95
C VAL A 25 -1.28 0.47 9.31
N ASP A 26 -1.83 0.62 10.51
CA ASP A 26 -3.02 -0.11 10.96
C ASP A 26 -4.27 0.20 10.12
N ASP A 27 -4.49 1.48 9.80
CA ASP A 27 -5.64 1.90 8.99
C ASP A 27 -5.53 1.35 7.58
N PHE A 28 -4.34 1.39 7.00
CA PHE A 28 -4.09 0.83 5.68
C PHE A 28 -4.25 -0.69 5.67
N ALA A 29 -3.67 -1.38 6.65
CA ALA A 29 -3.75 -2.83 6.79
C ALA A 29 -5.21 -3.30 6.83
N ARG A 30 -6.05 -2.62 7.60
CA ARG A 30 -7.50 -2.89 7.68
C ARG A 30 -8.19 -2.74 6.32
N VAL A 31 -7.86 -1.71 5.54
CA VAL A 31 -8.43 -1.50 4.19
C VAL A 31 -7.93 -2.55 3.21
N ALA A 32 -6.66 -2.93 3.30
CA ALA A 32 -6.02 -3.89 2.41
C ALA A 32 -6.36 -5.35 2.75
N GLY A 33 -6.98 -5.63 3.90
CA GLY A 33 -7.18 -7.00 4.38
C GLY A 33 -5.85 -7.69 4.69
N LEU A 34 -4.92 -6.94 5.26
CA LEU A 34 -3.59 -7.36 5.70
C LEU A 34 -3.45 -7.14 7.21
N THR A 35 -2.43 -7.73 7.82
CA THR A 35 -2.01 -7.33 9.17
C THR A 35 -1.00 -6.18 9.11
N PRO A 36 -0.86 -5.38 10.19
CA PRO A 36 0.18 -4.35 10.28
C PRO A 36 1.60 -4.90 10.02
N GLU A 37 1.87 -6.13 10.49
CA GLU A 37 3.16 -6.80 10.28
C GLU A 37 3.40 -7.10 8.80
N GLN A 38 2.40 -7.62 8.09
CA GLN A 38 2.51 -7.87 6.65
C GLN A 38 2.77 -6.60 5.85
N VAL A 39 2.13 -5.49 6.24
CA VAL A 39 2.38 -4.16 5.66
C VAL A 39 3.81 -3.73 5.93
N TYR A 40 4.29 -3.84 7.17
CA TYR A 40 5.65 -3.45 7.55
C TYR A 40 6.71 -4.30 6.85
N GLU A 41 6.55 -5.62 6.82
CA GLU A 41 7.48 -6.55 6.16
C GLU A 41 7.56 -6.27 4.65
N TYR A 42 6.42 -6.06 4.00
CA TYR A 42 6.39 -5.65 2.60
C TYR A 42 7.14 -4.34 2.39
N GLU A 43 6.81 -3.29 3.15
CA GLU A 43 7.43 -1.96 3.01
C GLU A 43 8.94 -1.97 3.32
N MET A 44 9.39 -2.85 4.20
CA MET A 44 10.79 -3.02 4.59
C MET A 44 11.56 -4.01 3.71
N THR A 45 10.93 -4.57 2.68
CA THR A 45 11.62 -5.47 1.74
C THR A 45 12.81 -4.76 1.09
N SER A 46 14.01 -5.28 1.37
CA SER A 46 15.27 -4.84 0.76
C SER A 46 15.30 -5.21 -0.73
N ILE A 47 16.14 -4.51 -1.50
CA ILE A 47 16.33 -4.73 -2.95
C ILE A 47 16.61 -6.21 -3.31
N ASP A 48 17.25 -6.96 -2.41
CA ASP A 48 17.63 -8.36 -2.62
C ASP A 48 16.63 -9.38 -2.02
N HIS A 49 15.60 -8.91 -1.31
CA HIS A 49 14.61 -9.78 -0.67
C HIS A 49 13.38 -9.95 -1.55
N ARG A 50 12.84 -11.17 -1.57
CA ARG A 50 11.56 -11.48 -2.20
C ARG A 50 10.45 -11.18 -1.20
N PHE A 51 9.41 -10.48 -1.65
CA PHE A 51 8.20 -10.25 -0.88
C PHE A 51 7.12 -11.28 -1.23
N ASP A 52 6.12 -11.41 -0.36
CA ASP A 52 4.93 -12.19 -0.63
C ASP A 52 4.08 -11.50 -1.73
N VAL A 53 3.87 -12.22 -2.83
CA VAL A 53 3.13 -11.75 -4.01
C VAL A 53 1.67 -11.45 -3.67
N GLU A 54 1.08 -12.20 -2.75
CA GLU A 54 -0.30 -11.97 -2.30
C GLU A 54 -0.41 -10.68 -1.49
N VAL A 55 0.58 -10.40 -0.64
CA VAL A 55 0.67 -9.14 0.11
C VAL A 55 0.83 -7.97 -0.86
N ALA A 56 1.72 -8.07 -1.84
CA ALA A 56 1.93 -7.03 -2.86
C ALA A 56 0.67 -6.74 -3.69
N LEU A 57 -0.08 -7.78 -4.04
CA LEU A 57 -1.34 -7.65 -4.77
C LEU A 57 -2.39 -6.91 -3.93
N ARG A 58 -2.61 -7.34 -2.68
CA ARG A 58 -3.60 -6.73 -1.77
C ARG A 58 -3.25 -5.29 -1.43
N TYR A 59 -1.99 -5.02 -1.10
CA TYR A 59 -1.48 -3.67 -0.84
C TYR A 59 -1.75 -2.77 -2.05
N GLY A 60 -1.40 -3.27 -3.22
CA GLY A 60 -1.54 -2.55 -4.46
C GLY A 60 -2.98 -2.19 -4.84
N GLU A 61 -3.88 -3.15 -4.72
CA GLU A 61 -5.31 -2.92 -4.94
C GLU A 61 -5.89 -1.91 -3.94
N ALA A 62 -5.44 -1.96 -2.68
CA ALA A 62 -5.88 -1.01 -1.66
C ALA A 62 -5.48 0.42 -2.01
N LEU A 63 -4.21 0.63 -2.41
CA LEU A 63 -3.74 1.93 -2.89
C LEU A 63 -4.60 2.45 -4.04
N GLU A 64 -4.85 1.63 -5.06
CA GLU A 64 -5.64 2.04 -6.22
C GLU A 64 -7.08 2.41 -5.85
N LYS A 65 -7.70 1.65 -4.92
CA LYS A 65 -9.04 1.95 -4.40
C LYS A 65 -9.08 3.27 -3.63
N LEU A 66 -8.08 3.51 -2.78
CA LEU A 66 -7.98 4.70 -1.93
C LEU A 66 -7.63 5.96 -2.72
N GLU A 67 -6.75 5.87 -3.72
CA GLU A 67 -6.42 7.00 -4.60
C GLU A 67 -7.60 7.37 -5.52
N ALA A 68 -8.38 6.38 -5.95
CA ALA A 68 -9.61 6.63 -6.72
C ALA A 68 -10.75 7.21 -5.86
N ASN A 69 -10.75 6.92 -4.55
CA ASN A 69 -11.79 7.34 -3.61
C ASN A 69 -11.15 7.82 -2.29
N PRO A 70 -10.47 8.98 -2.30
CA PRO A 70 -9.79 9.46 -1.11
C PRO A 70 -10.79 9.63 0.04
N PRO A 71 -10.49 9.12 1.25
CA PRO A 71 -11.40 9.27 2.39
C PRO A 71 -11.68 10.76 2.64
N ALA A 72 -12.93 11.10 2.94
CA ALA A 72 -13.44 12.47 3.04
C ALA A 72 -12.72 13.37 4.06
N SER A 73 -11.81 12.83 4.88
CA SER A 73 -10.99 13.61 5.83
C SER A 73 -9.85 14.41 5.19
N GLN A 74 -9.61 14.29 3.88
CA GLN A 74 -8.77 15.27 3.17
C GLN A 74 -9.59 16.50 2.75
N SER A 75 -10.10 17.23 3.75
CA SER A 75 -10.37 18.65 3.58
C SER A 75 -9.02 19.35 3.44
N VAL A 76 -8.55 19.50 2.20
CA VAL A 76 -7.62 20.58 1.88
C VAL A 76 -8.35 21.88 2.20
N GLN A 77 -8.04 22.43 3.38
CA GLN A 77 -8.41 23.78 3.73
C GLN A 77 -7.52 24.70 2.88
N GLY A 78 -7.98 24.97 1.66
CA GLY A 78 -7.53 26.08 0.83
C GLY A 78 -8.24 27.37 1.19
#